data_AF-A0A2N6GHS9-F1
#
_entry.id   AF-A0A2N6GHS9-F1
#
_cell.length_a   1.000
_cell.length_b   1.000
_cell.length_c   1.000
_cell.angle_alpha   90.00
_cell.angle_beta   90.00
_cell.angle_gamma   90.00
#
_symmetry.space_group_name_H-M   'P 1'
#
loop_
_entity.id
_entity.type
_entity.pdbx_description
1 polymer ?
#
loop_
_entity_poly.entity_id
_entity_poly.type
_entity_poly.pdbx_seq_one_letter_code
_entity_poly.pdbx_strand_id
1 'polypeptide(L)'
;MSNEYPKNPAILHEPEQAIDNYLAALLSEVDEYHPDQELPVQPEFPEQRVAEIVDFPTRVILPRSLPVDSEMEQMVEPVIVKPEEIAEITKVEATSADDSYSIQDILVPAWAEQPFQCLLFRVNGVTMAVPLTALSSIAPWESQVTPIPGQPDWHLGVYLHRDTRVVVVDTAQLIMPDRMVRADASPPKGNHILIIGDGRWGLACDSLQRPVTLDKQAVRWSKGSIQRPWMAGTVIDKLCILLNVDALLKMIRHD
;
A
#
# COMPACT_ATOMS: atom_id res chain seq x y z
N MET A 1 12.17 -76.18 39.22
CA MET A 1 13.35 -75.47 38.70
C MET A 1 13.02 -75.10 37.27
N SER A 2 13.22 -73.92 36.71
CA SER A 2 13.37 -72.55 37.18
C SER A 2 13.14 -71.71 35.91
N ASN A 3 12.75 -70.47 36.13
CA ASN A 3 12.41 -69.41 35.17
C ASN A 3 13.39 -69.20 34.00
N GLU A 4 12.88 -68.79 32.83
CA GLU A 4 13.46 -67.82 31.85
C GLU A 4 12.41 -67.64 30.74
N TYR A 5 11.84 -66.46 30.47
CA TYR A 5 12.41 -65.19 29.99
C TYR A 5 11.52 -63.99 30.41
N PRO A 6 12.06 -62.77 30.56
CA PRO A 6 11.24 -61.56 30.67
C PRO A 6 10.86 -61.06 29.26
N LYS A 7 9.56 -60.96 28.97
CA LYS A 7 9.05 -60.12 27.88
C LYS A 7 8.62 -58.80 28.50
N ASN A 8 9.38 -57.75 28.23
CA ASN A 8 8.97 -56.38 28.44
C ASN A 8 8.22 -55.92 27.19
N PRO A 9 6.89 -55.70 27.20
CA PRO A 9 6.25 -55.01 26.10
C PRO A 9 6.44 -53.51 26.30
N ALA A 10 7.05 -52.85 25.31
CA ALA A 10 7.03 -51.41 25.19
C ALA A 10 5.57 -50.92 25.25
N ILE A 11 5.23 -50.22 26.32
CA ILE A 11 3.93 -49.58 26.50
C ILE A 11 3.87 -48.43 25.50
N LEU A 12 3.17 -48.67 24.39
CA LEU A 12 2.69 -47.60 23.52
C LEU A 12 1.72 -46.79 24.38
N HIS A 13 2.08 -45.56 24.73
CA HIS A 13 1.16 -44.65 25.41
C HIS A 13 -0.11 -44.55 24.57
N GLU A 14 -1.25 -44.93 25.16
CA GLU A 14 -2.55 -44.85 24.50
C GLU A 14 -2.80 -43.41 24.05
N PRO A 15 -3.43 -43.18 22.89
CA PRO A 15 -3.67 -41.83 22.38
C PRO A 15 -4.42 -40.95 23.38
N GLU A 16 -5.20 -41.56 24.28
CA GLU A 16 -5.88 -40.90 25.38
C GLU A 16 -4.90 -40.25 26.36
N GLN A 17 -3.78 -40.91 26.71
CA GLN A 17 -2.76 -40.33 27.60
C GLN A 17 -2.02 -39.15 26.96
N ALA A 18 -1.84 -39.18 25.64
CA ALA A 18 -1.24 -38.06 24.92
C ALA A 18 -2.18 -36.84 24.92
N ILE A 19 -3.49 -37.08 24.77
CA ILE A 19 -4.52 -36.04 24.84
C ILE A 19 -4.58 -35.46 26.26
N ASP A 20 -4.57 -36.30 27.28
CA ASP A 20 -4.62 -35.85 28.68
C ASP A 20 -3.41 -34.98 29.05
N ASN A 21 -2.20 -35.34 28.60
CA ASN A 21 -1.00 -34.53 28.83
C ASN A 21 -1.06 -33.19 28.07
N TYR A 22 -1.58 -33.18 26.85
CA TYR A 22 -1.74 -31.95 26.07
C TYR A 22 -2.77 -31.02 26.71
N LEU A 23 -3.91 -31.57 27.16
CA LEU A 23 -4.94 -30.81 27.85
C LEU A 23 -4.44 -30.30 29.21
N ALA A 24 -3.68 -31.10 29.94
CA ALA A 24 -3.03 -30.67 31.19
C ALA A 24 -2.06 -29.50 30.98
N ALA A 25 -1.29 -29.51 29.88
CA ALA A 25 -0.39 -28.41 29.53
C ALA A 25 -1.12 -27.15 29.03
N LEU A 26 -2.33 -27.28 28.47
CA LEU A 26 -3.17 -26.14 28.10
C LEU A 26 -3.95 -25.55 29.29
N LEU A 27 -4.32 -26.41 30.25
CA LEU A 27 -5.05 -26.06 31.46
C LEU A 27 -4.13 -25.59 32.59
N SER A 28 -2.82 -25.83 32.50
CA SER A 28 -1.88 -25.20 33.42
C SER A 28 -1.89 -23.70 33.19
N GLU A 29 -2.37 -22.96 34.19
CA GLU A 29 -2.29 -21.51 34.24
C GLU A 29 -0.83 -21.10 34.00
N VAL A 30 -0.61 -20.33 32.93
CA VAL A 30 0.68 -19.68 32.70
C VAL A 30 0.87 -18.72 33.85
N ASP A 31 1.91 -18.94 34.67
CA ASP A 31 2.28 -18.03 35.75
C ASP A 31 2.23 -16.58 35.24
N GLU A 32 1.45 -15.73 35.92
CA GLU A 32 1.35 -14.31 35.61
C GLU A 32 2.75 -13.71 35.52
N TYR A 33 3.03 -13.01 34.42
CA TYR A 33 4.24 -12.23 34.26
C TYR A 33 4.26 -11.12 35.34
N HIS A 34 5.00 -11.35 36.42
CA HIS A 34 5.32 -10.33 37.40
C HIS A 34 6.47 -9.46 36.84
N PRO A 35 6.25 -8.15 36.58
CA PRO A 35 7.30 -7.28 36.04
C PRO A 35 8.36 -6.86 37.07
N ASP A 36 8.30 -7.33 38.31
CA ASP A 36 9.16 -6.84 39.39
C ASP A 36 10.21 -7.88 39.81
N GLN A 37 11.22 -8.09 38.96
CA GLN A 37 12.54 -8.52 39.40
C GLN A 37 13.57 -7.45 39.03
N GLU A 38 13.83 -6.56 39.98
CA GLU A 38 14.97 -5.64 39.95
C GLU A 38 16.27 -6.45 39.96
N LEU A 39 16.95 -6.50 38.81
CA LEU A 39 18.33 -6.97 38.70
C LEU A 39 19.27 -5.97 39.40
N PRO A 40 20.28 -6.43 40.15
CA PRO A 40 21.18 -5.53 40.88
C PRO A 40 22.04 -4.71 39.90
N VAL A 41 21.91 -3.39 40.02
CA VAL A 41 22.72 -2.38 39.34
C VAL A 41 24.16 -2.46 39.85
N GLN A 42 25.11 -2.81 38.98
CA GLN A 42 26.53 -2.48 39.17
C GLN A 42 26.90 -1.33 38.21
N PRO A 43 27.37 -0.18 38.71
CA PRO A 43 27.89 0.89 37.87
C PRO A 43 29.42 0.77 37.79
N GLU A 44 29.99 0.63 36.60
CA GLU A 44 31.40 0.97 36.34
C GLU A 44 31.69 1.03 34.82
N PHE A 45 31.59 2.22 34.24
CA PHE A 45 32.39 2.59 33.07
C PHE A 45 33.00 3.97 33.35
N PRO A 46 34.34 4.11 33.29
CA PRO A 46 35.02 5.32 33.71
C PRO A 46 34.78 6.48 32.74
N GLU A 47 34.50 7.66 33.31
CA GLU A 47 34.40 8.95 32.63
C GLU A 47 35.66 9.24 31.81
N GLN A 48 35.57 9.15 30.49
CA GLN A 48 36.57 9.73 29.60
C GLN A 48 36.20 11.18 29.28
N ARG A 49 37.21 12.02 29.52
CA ARG A 49 37.20 13.48 29.51
C ARG A 49 36.59 14.10 28.26
N VAL A 50 35.88 15.18 28.55
CA VAL A 50 35.51 16.32 27.70
C VAL A 50 36.61 16.65 26.69
N ALA A 51 36.34 16.43 25.41
CA ALA A 51 37.06 17.09 24.32
C ALA A 51 36.27 18.36 23.96
N GLU A 52 36.91 19.50 24.18
CA GLU A 52 36.51 20.85 23.83
C GLU A 52 36.18 20.92 22.33
N ILE A 53 34.89 21.09 21.99
CA ILE A 53 34.47 21.37 20.63
C ILE A 53 34.22 22.86 20.50
N VAL A 54 34.93 23.39 19.53
CA VAL A 54 35.12 24.78 19.14
C VAL A 54 33.80 25.52 18.92
N ASP A 55 33.79 26.74 19.43
CA ASP A 55 32.82 27.81 19.32
C ASP A 55 32.38 28.08 17.87
N PHE A 56 31.08 27.94 17.57
CA PHE A 56 30.45 28.46 16.36
C PHE A 56 29.41 29.50 16.77
N PRO A 57 29.51 30.77 16.30
CA PRO A 57 28.59 31.81 16.73
C PRO A 57 27.18 31.55 16.23
N THR A 58 26.28 31.37 17.20
CA THR A 58 24.84 31.33 17.06
C THR A 58 24.30 32.68 16.59
N ARG A 59 23.49 32.71 15.53
CA ARG A 59 22.52 33.79 15.28
C ARG A 59 21.12 33.27 15.53
N VAL A 60 20.61 33.59 16.72
CA VAL A 60 19.18 33.60 17.06
C VAL A 60 18.61 34.95 16.64
N ILE A 61 17.51 34.96 15.89
CA ILE A 61 16.59 36.10 15.86
C ILE A 61 15.21 35.55 16.22
N LEU A 62 14.70 36.02 17.36
CA LEU A 62 13.39 35.69 17.93
C LEU A 62 12.23 36.36 17.13
N PRO A 63 11.00 35.82 17.26
CA PRO A 63 9.84 36.22 16.46
C PRO A 63 9.21 37.50 17.02
N ARG A 64 8.56 38.29 16.16
CA ARG A 64 7.70 39.40 16.60
C ARG A 64 6.25 39.12 16.20
N SER A 65 5.40 39.17 17.21
CA SER A 65 3.97 38.88 17.25
C SER A 65 3.10 39.87 16.46
N LEU A 66 1.95 39.37 16.00
CA LEU A 66 0.82 40.07 15.37
C LEU A 66 0.23 41.19 16.25
N PRO A 67 -0.50 42.15 15.64
CA PRO A 67 -1.93 42.21 15.92
C PRO A 67 -2.83 42.39 14.68
N VAL A 68 -4.09 42.03 14.92
CA VAL A 68 -5.29 42.00 14.06
C VAL A 68 -5.96 43.39 13.98
N ASP A 69 -6.94 43.52 13.08
CA ASP A 69 -7.93 44.61 12.84
C ASP A 69 -7.48 45.71 11.87
N SER A 70 -8.33 46.31 11.02
CA SER A 70 -9.71 46.12 10.54
C SER A 70 -9.90 47.21 9.44
N GLU A 71 -10.83 47.00 8.50
CA GLU A 71 -11.54 48.03 7.70
C GLU A 71 -10.73 48.98 6.78
N MET A 72 -11.17 49.53 5.65
CA MET A 72 -12.25 49.40 4.66
C MET A 72 -11.89 50.45 3.56
N GLU A 73 -12.50 50.38 2.37
CA GLU A 73 -12.52 51.44 1.32
C GLU A 73 -11.21 51.61 0.49
N GLN A 74 -11.17 51.84 -0.83
CA GLN A 74 -12.07 52.04 -1.98
C GLN A 74 -11.11 51.89 -3.19
N MET A 75 -11.47 51.43 -4.38
CA MET A 75 -12.32 52.15 -5.32
C MET A 75 -12.58 51.26 -6.55
N VAL A 76 -13.85 51.21 -6.93
CA VAL A 76 -14.43 50.60 -8.12
C VAL A 76 -14.28 51.52 -9.32
N GLU A 77 -13.99 50.97 -10.50
CA GLU A 77 -14.48 51.52 -11.78
C GLU A 77 -15.09 50.41 -12.64
N PRO A 78 -16.36 50.51 -13.03
CA PRO A 78 -17.05 49.53 -13.87
C PRO A 78 -16.99 49.94 -15.35
N VAL A 79 -16.51 49.05 -16.23
CA VAL A 79 -16.78 49.20 -17.67
C VAL A 79 -18.03 48.42 -18.03
N ILE A 80 -19.10 49.19 -18.18
CA ILE A 80 -20.41 48.86 -18.69
C ILE A 80 -20.30 48.65 -20.21
N VAL A 81 -20.82 47.53 -20.73
CA VAL A 81 -21.38 47.49 -22.08
C VAL A 81 -22.74 46.79 -22.00
N LYS A 82 -23.79 47.55 -22.35
CA LYS A 82 -25.20 47.15 -22.36
C LYS A 82 -25.54 46.23 -23.55
N PRO A 83 -26.69 45.54 -23.49
CA PRO A 83 -27.07 44.42 -24.34
C PRO A 83 -27.95 44.85 -25.52
N GLU A 84 -28.03 44.01 -26.55
CA GLU A 84 -29.15 43.96 -27.48
C GLU A 84 -29.62 42.50 -27.69
N GLU A 85 -30.87 42.31 -27.26
CA GLU A 85 -31.93 41.34 -27.61
C GLU A 85 -32.08 41.06 -29.13
N ILE A 86 -32.79 40.09 -29.71
CA ILE A 86 -33.65 38.92 -29.40
C ILE A 86 -33.81 38.20 -30.75
N ALA A 87 -33.94 36.86 -30.75
CA ALA A 87 -34.85 36.03 -31.58
C ALA A 87 -34.27 34.62 -31.72
N GLU A 88 -35.00 33.51 -31.70
CA GLU A 88 -36.32 33.14 -31.19
C GLU A 88 -36.27 31.59 -31.12
N ILE A 89 -37.09 31.01 -30.25
CA ILE A 89 -37.01 29.61 -29.84
C ILE A 89 -37.62 28.72 -30.93
N THR A 90 -36.87 27.75 -31.46
CA THR A 90 -37.47 26.64 -32.25
C THR A 90 -36.94 25.29 -31.79
N LYS A 91 -37.72 24.67 -30.89
CA LYS A 91 -38.11 23.25 -30.84
C LYS A 91 -37.08 22.18 -31.22
N VAL A 92 -36.60 21.49 -30.17
CA VAL A 92 -36.41 20.03 -30.03
C VAL A 92 -36.17 19.25 -31.33
N GLU A 93 -34.90 18.96 -31.60
CA GLU A 93 -34.50 17.65 -32.12
C GLU A 93 -33.38 17.13 -31.23
N ALA A 94 -33.68 16.05 -30.51
CA ALA A 94 -32.70 15.23 -29.85
C ALA A 94 -31.73 14.71 -30.91
N THR A 95 -30.62 15.43 -31.12
CA THR A 95 -29.44 14.87 -31.77
C THR A 95 -28.92 13.81 -30.82
N SER A 96 -29.43 12.59 -31.05
CA SER A 96 -28.80 11.36 -30.64
C SER A 96 -27.44 11.38 -31.33
N ALA A 97 -26.43 11.89 -30.62
CA ALA A 97 -25.06 11.73 -31.06
C ALA A 97 -24.80 10.22 -31.04
N ASP A 98 -24.72 9.65 -32.23
CA ASP A 98 -24.30 8.30 -32.50
C ASP A 98 -22.95 8.04 -31.83
N ASP A 99 -23.03 7.55 -30.59
CA ASP A 99 -21.97 6.83 -29.93
C ASP A 99 -21.84 5.46 -30.62
N SER A 100 -21.36 5.50 -31.86
CA SER A 100 -20.78 4.35 -32.53
C SER A 100 -19.45 4.05 -31.85
N TYR A 101 -19.53 3.56 -30.61
CA TYR A 101 -18.42 2.88 -29.96
C TYR A 101 -18.09 1.68 -30.82
N SER A 102 -17.11 1.83 -31.70
CA SER A 102 -16.40 0.70 -32.27
C SER A 102 -16.02 -0.20 -31.08
N ILE A 103 -16.59 -1.41 -31.08
CA ILE A 103 -16.29 -2.48 -30.12
C ILE A 103 -14.88 -2.95 -30.48
N GLN A 104 -13.89 -2.10 -30.19
CA GLN A 104 -12.53 -2.53 -30.05
C GLN A 104 -12.45 -3.12 -28.64
N ASP A 105 -12.12 -4.41 -28.58
CA ASP A 105 -12.31 -5.31 -27.44
C ASP A 105 -12.10 -4.63 -26.09
N ILE A 106 -13.19 -4.42 -25.36
CA ILE A 106 -13.12 -4.11 -23.94
C ILE A 106 -12.50 -5.34 -23.28
N LEU A 107 -11.21 -5.27 -22.94
CA LEU A 107 -10.49 -6.37 -22.35
C LEU A 107 -10.89 -6.53 -20.88
N VAL A 108 -11.98 -7.25 -20.66
CA VAL A 108 -12.37 -7.70 -19.32
C VAL A 108 -11.52 -8.93 -18.98
N PRO A 109 -10.73 -8.90 -17.90
CA PRO A 109 -9.95 -10.07 -17.49
C PRO A 109 -10.85 -11.22 -17.06
N ALA A 110 -10.41 -12.46 -17.28
CA ALA A 110 -11.18 -13.66 -16.94
C ALA A 110 -11.57 -13.74 -15.44
N TRP A 111 -10.71 -13.24 -14.55
CA TRP A 111 -10.99 -13.19 -13.12
C TRP A 111 -12.15 -12.25 -12.74
N ALA A 112 -12.57 -11.36 -13.66
CA ALA A 112 -13.63 -10.38 -13.44
C ALA A 112 -14.99 -10.81 -14.05
N GLU A 113 -15.10 -12.04 -14.57
CA GLU A 113 -16.36 -12.56 -15.08
C GLU A 113 -17.37 -12.86 -13.97
N GLN A 114 -16.87 -13.20 -12.78
CA GLN A 114 -17.65 -13.44 -11.57
C GLN A 114 -17.40 -12.32 -10.55
N PRO A 115 -18.26 -12.15 -9.53
CA PRO A 115 -18.01 -11.21 -8.44
C PRO A 115 -16.65 -11.49 -7.79
N PHE A 116 -15.83 -10.46 -7.63
CA PHE A 116 -14.45 -10.58 -7.14
C PHE A 116 -14.18 -9.61 -6.01
N GLN A 117 -13.25 -9.96 -5.12
CA GLN A 117 -12.82 -9.08 -4.05
C GLN A 117 -11.58 -8.29 -4.45
N CYS A 118 -11.55 -7.01 -4.07
CA CYS A 118 -10.41 -6.13 -4.24
C CYS A 118 -9.98 -5.52 -2.91
N LEU A 119 -8.67 -5.45 -2.70
CA LEU A 119 -8.07 -4.70 -1.61
C LEU A 119 -7.88 -3.26 -2.07
N LEU A 120 -8.44 -2.33 -1.31
CA LEU A 120 -8.25 -0.91 -1.52
C LEU A 120 -6.98 -0.45 -0.80
N PHE A 121 -6.17 0.36 -1.47
CA PHE A 121 -4.94 0.91 -0.90
C PHE A 121 -4.65 2.31 -1.47
N ARG A 122 -3.82 3.09 -0.79
CA ARG A 122 -3.41 4.43 -1.25
C ARG A 122 -1.93 4.50 -1.58
N VAL A 123 -1.64 5.24 -2.63
CA VAL A 123 -0.29 5.55 -3.11
C VAL A 123 -0.24 7.01 -3.51
N ASN A 124 0.60 7.78 -2.83
CA ASN A 124 0.75 9.23 -2.98
C ASN A 124 -0.61 9.96 -3.12
N GLY A 125 -1.52 9.70 -2.19
CA GLY A 125 -2.84 10.31 -2.13
C GLY A 125 -3.89 9.73 -3.09
N VAL A 126 -3.52 8.83 -4.02
CA VAL A 126 -4.44 8.18 -4.97
C VAL A 126 -4.92 6.84 -4.42
N THR A 127 -6.23 6.61 -4.46
CA THR A 127 -6.81 5.31 -4.09
C THR A 127 -6.82 4.36 -5.27
N MET A 128 -6.34 3.14 -5.04
CA MET A 128 -6.26 2.06 -6.02
C MET A 128 -6.87 0.78 -5.44
N ALA A 129 -7.24 -0.13 -6.33
CA ALA A 129 -7.82 -1.43 -6.03
C ALA A 129 -6.97 -2.51 -6.70
N VAL A 130 -6.55 -3.52 -5.93
CA VAL A 130 -5.89 -4.72 -6.45
C VAL A 130 -6.80 -5.94 -6.22
N PRO A 131 -7.06 -6.79 -7.22
CA PRO A 131 -7.81 -8.03 -7.03
C PRO A 131 -7.10 -8.95 -6.03
N LEU A 132 -7.85 -9.50 -5.08
CA LEU A 132 -7.29 -10.44 -4.08
C LEU A 132 -6.78 -11.73 -4.74
N THR A 133 -7.30 -12.10 -5.91
CA THR A 133 -6.83 -13.25 -6.69
C THR A 133 -5.37 -13.11 -7.15
N ALA A 134 -4.88 -11.87 -7.27
CA ALA A 134 -3.52 -11.56 -7.68
C ALA A 134 -2.63 -11.08 -6.52
N LEU A 135 -3.16 -11.03 -5.29
CA LEU A 135 -2.44 -10.62 -4.09
C LEU A 135 -1.97 -11.87 -3.33
N SER A 136 -0.65 -12.05 -3.22
CA SER A 136 -0.06 -13.21 -2.56
C SER A 136 0.12 -12.99 -1.05
N SER A 137 0.58 -11.81 -0.64
CA SER A 137 0.87 -11.49 0.76
C SER A 137 0.97 -9.97 0.97
N ILE A 138 0.93 -9.53 2.22
CA ILE A 138 1.14 -8.13 2.61
C ILE A 138 2.22 -8.12 3.70
N ALA A 139 3.25 -7.31 3.50
CA ALA A 139 4.33 -7.13 4.47
C ALA A 139 4.42 -5.66 4.93
N PRO A 140 4.78 -5.38 6.19
CA PRO A 140 5.07 -4.03 6.65
C PRO A 140 6.36 -3.51 6.02
N TRP A 141 6.47 -2.19 5.82
CA TRP A 141 7.67 -1.55 5.27
C TRP A 141 8.89 -1.60 6.16
N GLU A 142 8.72 -1.76 7.48
CA GLU A 142 9.83 -1.96 8.44
C GLU A 142 10.72 -3.18 8.10
N SER A 143 10.25 -4.01 7.19
CA SER A 143 11.05 -4.99 6.45
C SER A 143 12.31 -4.37 5.84
N GLN A 144 13.47 -5.00 6.04
CA GLN A 144 14.76 -4.55 5.50
C GLN A 144 14.78 -4.65 3.95
N VAL A 145 14.25 -3.64 3.27
CA VAL A 145 14.39 -3.48 1.81
C VAL A 145 15.82 -3.02 1.52
N THR A 146 16.58 -3.84 0.82
CA THR A 146 17.97 -3.53 0.45
C THR A 146 17.99 -2.89 -0.95
N PRO A 147 18.37 -1.61 -1.08
CA PRO A 147 18.44 -0.95 -2.39
C PRO A 147 19.58 -1.54 -3.23
N ILE A 148 19.39 -1.55 -4.55
CA ILE A 148 20.39 -2.04 -5.51
C ILE A 148 20.85 -0.86 -6.37
N PRO A 149 22.16 -0.53 -6.40
CA PRO A 149 22.67 0.57 -7.21
C PRO A 149 22.54 0.27 -8.72
N GLY A 150 22.29 1.29 -9.52
CA GLY A 150 22.17 1.18 -10.97
C GLY A 150 20.83 0.63 -11.49
N GLN A 151 19.86 0.44 -10.59
CA GLN A 151 18.48 0.15 -10.96
C GLN A 151 17.70 1.43 -11.29
N PRO A 152 16.61 1.35 -12.07
CA PRO A 152 15.77 2.51 -12.36
C PRO A 152 15.07 3.04 -11.10
N ASP A 153 14.64 4.31 -11.12
CA ASP A 153 14.08 5.01 -9.96
C ASP A 153 12.84 4.34 -9.36
N TRP A 154 12.08 3.58 -10.15
CA TRP A 154 10.93 2.82 -9.65
C TRP A 154 11.32 1.57 -8.85
N HIS A 155 12.60 1.16 -8.85
CA HIS A 155 13.07 -0.02 -8.12
C HIS A 155 13.62 0.39 -6.74
N LEU A 156 12.84 0.17 -5.69
CA LEU A 156 13.22 0.55 -4.32
C LEU A 156 14.24 -0.41 -3.71
N GLY A 157 14.24 -1.68 -4.11
CA GLY A 157 15.19 -2.66 -3.62
C GLY A 157 14.66 -4.07 -3.61
N VAL A 158 15.30 -4.90 -2.80
CA VAL A 158 14.94 -6.31 -2.62
C VAL A 158 14.63 -6.59 -1.16
N TYR A 159 13.57 -7.34 -0.95
CA TYR A 159 13.10 -7.82 0.34
C TYR A 159 13.05 -9.36 0.33
N LEU A 160 13.42 -10.01 1.44
CA LEU A 160 13.30 -11.45 1.59
C LEU A 160 12.02 -11.77 2.37
N HIS A 161 11.02 -12.33 1.69
CA HIS A 161 9.76 -12.75 2.31
C HIS A 161 9.68 -14.28 2.31
N ARG A 162 9.72 -14.91 3.50
CA ARG A 162 9.59 -16.39 3.63
C ARG A 162 10.52 -17.14 2.67
N ASP A 163 11.82 -16.81 2.71
CA ASP A 163 12.86 -17.35 1.83
C ASP A 163 12.70 -17.06 0.32
N THR A 164 11.71 -16.24 -0.05
CA THR A 164 11.49 -15.80 -1.44
C THR A 164 12.00 -14.38 -1.61
N ARG A 165 12.83 -14.17 -2.64
CA ARG A 165 13.31 -12.84 -3.03
C ARG A 165 12.18 -12.06 -3.69
N VAL A 166 11.80 -10.93 -3.10
CA VAL A 166 10.79 -10.00 -3.59
C VAL A 166 11.47 -8.72 -4.06
N VAL A 167 11.25 -8.34 -5.31
CA VAL A 167 11.66 -7.02 -5.83
C VAL A 167 10.58 -6.02 -5.46
N VAL A 168 10.94 -5.01 -4.68
CA VAL A 168 10.03 -3.97 -4.22
C VAL A 168 10.13 -2.77 -5.15
N VAL A 169 8.99 -2.35 -5.69
CA VAL A 169 8.89 -1.23 -6.61
C VAL A 169 8.07 -0.08 -6.02
N ASP A 170 8.43 1.13 -6.40
CA ASP A 170 7.66 2.34 -6.15
C ASP A 170 6.45 2.37 -7.08
N THR A 171 5.28 2.08 -6.51
CA THR A 171 4.01 2.08 -7.23
C THR A 171 3.68 3.45 -7.80
N ALA A 172 4.04 4.54 -7.11
CA ALA A 172 3.73 5.90 -7.54
C ALA A 172 4.56 6.29 -8.76
N GLN A 173 5.87 6.02 -8.71
CA GLN A 173 6.79 6.26 -9.81
C GLN A 173 6.45 5.41 -11.04
N LEU A 174 6.07 4.15 -10.82
CA LEU A 174 5.76 3.22 -11.91
C LEU A 174 4.48 3.61 -12.67
N ILE A 175 3.45 4.03 -11.95
CA ILE A 175 2.10 4.21 -12.49
C ILE A 175 1.84 5.68 -12.86
N MET A 176 2.49 6.62 -12.17
CA MET A 176 2.28 8.06 -12.30
C MET A 176 3.60 8.85 -12.24
N PRO A 177 4.56 8.58 -13.14
CA PRO A 177 5.87 9.25 -13.12
C PRO A 177 5.75 10.78 -13.20
N ASP A 178 4.83 11.30 -14.02
CA ASP A 178 4.60 12.75 -14.17
C ASP A 178 4.20 13.45 -12.86
N ARG A 179 3.58 12.72 -11.93
CA ARG A 179 3.17 13.25 -10.63
C ARG A 179 4.34 13.29 -9.65
N MET A 180 5.30 12.38 -9.78
CA MET A 180 6.46 12.33 -8.89
C MET A 180 7.47 13.42 -9.24
N VAL A 181 7.65 13.77 -10.52
CA VAL A 181 8.57 14.85 -10.94
C VAL A 181 8.22 16.21 -10.30
N ARG A 182 6.97 16.41 -9.88
CA ARG A 182 6.50 17.65 -9.23
C ARG A 182 6.58 17.64 -7.71
N ALA A 183 6.77 16.47 -7.10
CA ALA A 183 6.94 16.34 -5.66
C ALA A 183 8.44 16.29 -5.34
N ASP A 184 8.89 16.97 -4.30
CA ASP A 184 10.30 16.95 -3.91
C ASP A 184 10.79 15.50 -3.75
N ALA A 185 11.92 15.20 -4.40
CA ALA A 185 12.43 13.86 -4.73
C ALA A 185 12.94 13.02 -3.54
N SER A 186 12.26 13.05 -2.40
CA SER A 186 12.49 12.06 -1.35
C SER A 186 11.88 10.73 -1.79
N PRO A 187 12.62 9.61 -1.71
CA PRO A 187 12.04 8.29 -1.99
C PRO A 187 10.83 8.09 -1.06
N PRO A 188 9.65 7.75 -1.60
CA PRO A 188 8.48 7.52 -0.76
C PRO A 188 8.75 6.29 0.09
N LYS A 189 8.78 6.50 1.41
CA LYS A 189 8.70 5.41 2.37
C LYS A 189 7.25 4.97 2.39
N GLY A 190 6.89 3.99 1.55
CA GLY A 190 5.60 3.31 1.71
C GLY A 190 5.51 2.73 3.13
N ASN A 191 4.32 2.54 3.68
CA ASN A 191 4.17 1.87 4.98
C ASN A 191 3.96 0.36 4.83
N HIS A 192 3.53 -0.09 3.65
CA HIS A 192 3.24 -1.48 3.36
C HIS A 192 3.76 -1.90 1.97
N ILE A 193 4.04 -3.19 1.83
CA ILE A 193 4.46 -3.85 0.60
C ILE A 193 3.38 -4.89 0.24
N LEU A 194 2.70 -4.67 -0.88
CA LEU A 194 1.73 -5.62 -1.44
C LEU A 194 2.47 -6.59 -2.35
N ILE A 195 2.62 -7.83 -1.92
CA ILE A 195 3.26 -8.88 -2.69
C ILE A 195 2.24 -9.48 -3.66
N ILE A 196 2.54 -9.44 -4.95
CA ILE A 196 1.59 -9.76 -6.03
C ILE A 196 2.09 -10.88 -6.95
N GLY A 197 1.15 -11.49 -7.67
CA GLY A 197 1.39 -12.52 -8.68
C GLY A 197 2.01 -13.79 -8.09
N ASP A 198 3.22 -14.12 -8.53
CA ASP A 198 3.99 -15.30 -8.11
C ASP A 198 4.79 -15.08 -6.81
N GLY A 199 4.58 -13.95 -6.13
CA GLY A 199 5.28 -13.64 -4.88
C GLY A 199 6.64 -12.98 -5.07
N ARG A 200 7.08 -12.70 -6.29
CA ARG A 200 8.41 -12.12 -6.56
C ARG A 200 8.42 -10.60 -6.69
N TRP A 201 7.24 -9.98 -6.72
CA TRP A 201 7.08 -8.54 -6.93
C TRP A 201 6.27 -7.93 -5.80
N GLY A 202 6.75 -6.82 -5.25
CA GLY A 202 6.15 -6.09 -4.16
C GLY A 202 5.85 -4.64 -4.57
N LEU A 203 4.62 -4.19 -4.36
CA LEU A 203 4.20 -2.81 -4.60
C LEU A 203 4.25 -2.01 -3.30
N ALA A 204 5.05 -0.95 -3.25
CA ALA A 204 5.08 -0.04 -2.11
C ALA A 204 3.80 0.82 -2.06
N CYS A 205 3.16 0.91 -0.90
CA CYS A 205 1.98 1.75 -0.70
C CYS A 205 1.91 2.38 0.69
N ASP A 206 1.14 3.46 0.82
CA ASP A 206 1.11 4.29 2.03
C ASP A 206 0.13 3.76 3.08
N SER A 207 -1.02 3.23 2.65
CA SER A 207 -2.05 2.74 3.57
C SER A 207 -2.97 1.74 2.90
N LEU A 208 -3.51 0.84 3.71
CA LEU A 208 -4.49 -0.16 3.30
C LEU A 208 -5.87 0.24 3.81
N GLN A 209 -6.90 -0.11 3.03
CA GLN A 209 -8.30 0.10 3.36
C GLN A 209 -9.04 -1.25 3.33
N ARG A 210 -10.31 -1.25 3.76
CA ARG A 210 -11.12 -2.47 3.79
C ARG A 210 -11.29 -3.03 2.37
N PRO A 211 -11.19 -4.37 2.21
CA PRO A 211 -11.55 -5.01 0.95
C PRO A 211 -13.01 -4.76 0.59
N VAL A 212 -13.28 -4.74 -0.72
CA VAL A 212 -14.62 -4.57 -1.27
C VAL A 212 -14.90 -5.68 -2.28
N THR A 213 -16.13 -6.17 -2.29
CA THR A 213 -16.62 -7.07 -3.35
C THR A 213 -17.15 -6.22 -4.49
N LEU A 214 -16.71 -6.51 -5.72
CA LEU A 214 -17.09 -5.80 -6.93
C LEU A 214 -17.68 -6.78 -7.95
N ASP A 215 -18.73 -6.33 -8.61
CA ASP A 215 -19.28 -6.99 -9.80
C ASP A 215 -18.67 -6.39 -11.07
N LYS A 216 -18.76 -7.12 -12.18
CA LYS A 216 -18.33 -6.66 -13.50
C LYS A 216 -18.91 -5.30 -13.89
N GLN A 217 -20.15 -5.02 -13.48
CA GLN A 217 -20.87 -3.77 -13.79
C GLN A 217 -20.43 -2.59 -12.92
N ALA A 218 -19.82 -2.85 -11.75
CA ALA A 218 -19.31 -1.81 -10.85
C ALA A 218 -17.99 -1.18 -11.34
N VAL A 219 -17.46 -1.67 -12.47
CA VAL A 219 -16.19 -1.23 -13.06
C VAL A 219 -16.43 -0.69 -14.46
N ARG A 220 -15.99 0.54 -14.68
CA ARG A 220 -15.81 1.09 -16.02
C ARG A 220 -14.50 0.54 -16.60
N TRP A 221 -14.59 -0.52 -17.38
CA TRP A 221 -13.46 -1.19 -18.01
C TRP A 221 -12.74 -0.29 -19.01
N SER A 222 -11.41 -0.35 -19.01
CA SER A 222 -10.56 0.39 -19.94
C SER A 222 -10.50 -0.33 -21.29
N LYS A 223 -10.43 0.42 -22.39
CA LYS A 223 -10.30 -0.13 -23.76
C LYS A 223 -8.88 -0.61 -24.10
N GLY A 224 -8.05 -0.89 -23.11
CA GLY A 224 -6.65 -1.28 -23.31
C GLY A 224 -5.83 -0.17 -23.97
N SER A 225 -5.41 0.84 -23.18
CA SER A 225 -4.50 1.87 -23.70
C SER A 225 -3.05 1.41 -23.63
N ILE A 226 -2.31 1.60 -24.73
CA ILE A 226 -0.84 1.42 -24.78
C ILE A 226 -0.17 2.30 -23.71
N GLN A 227 -0.75 3.44 -23.38
CA GLN A 227 -0.17 4.40 -22.43
C GLN A 227 -0.30 3.96 -20.96
N ARG A 228 -1.33 3.15 -20.62
CA ARG A 228 -1.60 2.72 -19.23
C ARG A 228 -2.08 1.26 -19.19
N PRO A 229 -1.24 0.29 -19.60
CA PRO A 229 -1.62 -1.12 -19.66
C PRO A 229 -1.94 -1.71 -18.27
N TRP A 230 -1.34 -1.16 -17.21
CA TRP A 230 -1.57 -1.54 -15.83
C TRP A 230 -2.97 -1.15 -15.28
N MET A 231 -3.78 -0.38 -16.02
CA MET A 231 -5.13 0.02 -15.61
C MET A 231 -6.18 -0.91 -16.23
N ALA A 232 -6.82 -1.74 -15.40
CA ALA A 232 -7.93 -2.57 -15.84
C ALA A 232 -9.21 -1.73 -16.07
N GLY A 233 -9.44 -0.75 -15.19
CA GLY A 233 -10.61 0.12 -15.27
C GLY A 233 -10.72 1.05 -14.06
N THR A 234 -11.87 1.68 -13.91
CA THR A 234 -12.21 2.55 -12.79
C THR A 234 -13.41 2.00 -12.05
N VAL A 235 -13.29 1.81 -10.73
CA VAL A 235 -14.41 1.39 -9.87
C VAL A 235 -15.33 2.58 -9.68
N ILE A 236 -16.61 2.42 -10.02
CA ILE A 236 -17.58 3.51 -10.10
C ILE A 236 -17.89 4.05 -8.69
N ASP A 237 -18.28 3.18 -7.76
CA ASP A 237 -18.72 3.59 -6.42
C ASP A 237 -17.61 4.18 -5.55
N LYS A 238 -16.38 3.72 -5.75
CA LYS A 238 -15.21 4.14 -4.94
C LYS A 238 -14.34 5.17 -5.64
N LEU A 239 -14.61 5.46 -6.91
CA LEU A 239 -13.85 6.38 -7.76
C LEU A 239 -12.34 6.07 -7.72
N CYS A 240 -11.99 4.79 -7.65
CA CYS A 240 -10.62 4.31 -7.53
C CYS A 240 -10.20 3.55 -8.78
N ILE A 241 -8.89 3.48 -8.99
CA ILE A 241 -8.30 2.80 -10.14
C ILE A 241 -8.22 1.31 -9.84
N LEU A 242 -8.72 0.46 -10.73
CA LEU A 242 -8.56 -0.99 -10.68
C LEU A 242 -7.29 -1.40 -11.44
N LEU A 243 -6.39 -2.08 -10.76
CA LEU A 243 -5.13 -2.56 -11.34
C LEU A 243 -5.31 -3.83 -12.16
N ASN A 244 -4.67 -3.84 -13.34
CA ASN A 244 -4.38 -5.04 -14.10
C ASN A 244 -3.00 -5.55 -13.70
N VAL A 245 -2.96 -6.48 -12.74
CA VAL A 245 -1.71 -7.02 -12.19
C VAL A 245 -0.91 -7.77 -13.26
N ASP A 246 -1.57 -8.54 -14.13
CA ASP A 246 -0.88 -9.29 -15.19
C ASP A 246 -0.17 -8.37 -16.18
N ALA A 247 -0.84 -7.30 -16.60
CA ALA A 247 -0.25 -6.30 -17.50
C ALA A 247 0.86 -5.48 -16.81
N LEU A 248 0.66 -5.15 -15.53
CA LEU A 248 1.69 -4.48 -14.73
C LEU A 248 2.94 -5.34 -14.60
N LEU A 249 2.81 -6.64 -14.32
CA LEU A 249 3.95 -7.55 -14.21
C LEU A 249 4.70 -7.69 -15.54
N LYS A 250 3.99 -7.78 -16.67
CA LYS A 250 4.62 -7.78 -18.00
C LYS A 250 5.43 -6.52 -18.27
N MET A 251 4.93 -5.37 -17.83
CA MET A 251 5.61 -4.08 -18.00
C MET A 251 6.93 -4.01 -17.22
N ILE A 252 6.98 -4.54 -16.00
CA ILE A 252 8.18 -4.45 -15.15
C ILE A 252 9.20 -5.57 -15.46
N ARG A 253 8.73 -6.75 -15.89
CA ARG A 253 9.61 -7.90 -16.15
C ARG A 253 10.52 -7.72 -17.36
N HIS A 254 10.21 -6.82 -18.29
CA HIS A 254 10.92 -6.69 -19.58
C HIS A 254 11.11 -8.07 -20.25
N ASP A 255 10.00 -8.70 -20.67
CA ASP A 255 10.04 -9.83 -21.60
C ASP A 255 10.16 -9.36 -23.06
#